data_AF-A0A6L2LMD2-F1
#
_entry.id   AF-A0A6L2LMD2-F1
#
_cell.length_a   1.000
_cell.length_b   1.000
_cell.length_c   1.000
_cell.angle_alpha   90.00
_cell.angle_beta   90.00
_cell.angle_gamma   90.00
#
_symmetry.space_group_name_H-M   'P 1'
#
loop_
_entity.id
_entity.type
_entity.pdbx_description
1 polymer ?
#
loop_
_entity_poly.entity_id
_entity_poly.type
_entity_poly.pdbx_seq_one_letter_code
_entity_poly.pdbx_strand_id
1 'polypeptide(L)'
;MADNRTMEEMLQAPTEGITSTLKFKDVPNDAIKLMLFPYSLEGAAKIWYEKEPPRSILTWGDLVSKFVKHFFPLSKTTHLKNEITRFTQEFEETFGEAWERFKEMLRQCPHHRFSELHQIDTFYNGLNEHEQDSLNAVAGGNLLRKPPEMH
;
A
#
# COMPACT_ATOMS: atom_id res chain seq x y z
N MET A 1 -11.21 3.93 -4.43
CA MET A 1 -9.91 4.43 -4.92
C MET A 1 -8.85 3.90 -3.97
N ALA A 2 -8.01 2.97 -4.42
CA ALA A 2 -6.93 2.44 -3.60
C ALA A 2 -5.88 3.54 -3.41
N ASP A 3 -5.56 3.81 -2.15
CA ASP A 3 -4.60 4.82 -1.75
C ASP A 3 -3.18 4.35 -2.12
N ASN A 4 -2.64 4.89 -3.22
CA ASN A 4 -1.37 4.46 -3.83
C ASN A 4 -0.14 5.20 -3.25
N ARG A 5 -0.25 5.64 -1.99
CA ARG A 5 0.79 6.40 -1.28
C ARG A 5 1.99 5.49 -0.94
N THR A 6 3.19 5.98 -1.18
CA THR A 6 4.45 5.39 -0.74
C THR A 6 4.52 5.33 0.80
N MET A 7 5.38 4.47 1.35
CA MET A 7 5.55 4.37 2.82
C MET A 7 5.92 5.69 3.49
N GLU A 8 6.71 6.50 2.80
CA GLU A 8 7.03 7.86 3.24
C GLU A 8 5.75 8.70 3.30
N GLU A 9 4.90 8.67 2.27
CA GLU A 9 3.62 9.40 2.23
C GLU A 9 2.59 8.91 3.26
N MET A 10 2.56 7.61 3.57
CA MET A 10 1.69 7.05 4.62
C MET A 10 2.12 7.47 6.04
N LEU A 11 3.43 7.59 6.28
CA LEU A 11 3.97 8.11 7.54
C LEU A 11 3.91 9.65 7.60
N GLN A 12 3.85 10.31 6.44
CA GLN A 12 3.78 11.75 6.30
C GLN A 12 2.36 12.29 6.52
N ALA A 13 1.33 11.57 6.09
CA ALA A 13 -0.07 12.02 6.22
C ALA A 13 -0.54 12.28 7.67
N PRO A 14 -0.17 11.47 8.69
CA PRO A 14 -0.45 11.78 10.09
C PRO A 14 0.33 12.99 10.63
N THR A 15 1.49 13.32 10.04
CA THR A 15 2.38 14.37 10.54
C THR A 15 2.14 15.73 9.88
N GLU A 16 1.62 15.79 8.65
CA GLU A 16 1.32 17.05 7.94
C GLU A 16 0.17 17.85 8.57
N GLY A 17 -0.87 17.17 9.05
CA GLY A 17 -1.99 17.83 9.74
C GLY A 17 -1.57 18.52 11.05
N ILE A 18 -0.53 18.01 11.72
CA ILE A 18 -0.05 18.53 13.00
C ILE A 18 1.08 19.57 12.80
N THR A 19 1.97 19.34 11.84
CA THR A 19 3.07 20.27 11.51
C THR A 19 2.60 21.53 10.77
N SER A 20 1.47 21.48 10.06
CA SER A 20 0.88 22.64 9.39
C SER A 20 0.35 23.69 10.37
N THR A 21 -0.15 23.26 11.53
CA THR A 21 -0.69 24.11 12.61
C THR A 21 0.41 24.63 13.54
N LEU A 22 1.49 23.86 13.71
CA LEU A 22 2.63 24.18 14.57
C LEU A 22 3.84 24.63 13.73
N LYS A 23 3.71 25.77 13.03
CA LYS A 23 4.87 26.40 12.37
C LYS A 23 5.67 27.20 13.39
N PHE A 24 6.61 26.55 14.08
CA PHE A 24 7.65 27.25 14.83
C PHE A 24 8.72 27.72 13.85
N LYS A 25 8.93 29.03 13.75
CA LYS A 25 9.80 29.68 12.76
C LYS A 25 11.24 29.15 12.73
N ASP A 26 11.70 28.56 13.84
CA ASP A 26 13.10 28.19 14.06
C ASP A 26 13.30 26.70 14.43
N VAL A 27 12.27 25.86 14.31
CA VAL A 27 12.40 24.41 14.57
C VAL A 27 12.38 23.64 13.25
N PRO A 28 13.41 22.82 12.95
CA PRO A 28 13.40 21.96 11.77
C PRO A 28 12.17 21.04 11.75
N ASN A 29 11.49 20.95 10.60
CA ASN A 29 10.27 20.14 10.45
C ASN A 29 10.48 18.67 10.89
N ASP A 30 11.65 18.11 10.60
CA ASP A 30 12.04 16.75 11.02
C ASP A 30 12.10 16.59 12.54
N ALA A 31 12.53 17.63 13.27
CA ALA A 31 12.55 17.58 14.73
C ALA A 31 11.13 17.57 15.31
N ILE A 32 10.20 18.32 14.70
CA ILE A 32 8.78 18.30 15.07
C ILE A 32 8.17 16.93 14.78
N LYS A 33 8.45 16.35 13.60
CA LYS A 33 7.98 15.01 13.24
C LYS A 33 8.48 13.93 14.19
N LEU A 34 9.78 13.93 14.51
CA LEU A 34 10.37 12.99 15.47
C LEU A 34 9.76 13.13 16.86
N MET A 35 9.46 14.36 17.30
CA MET A 35 8.83 14.60 18.60
C MET A 35 7.39 14.08 18.65
N LEU A 36 6.63 14.20 17.55
CA LEU A 36 5.21 13.83 17.51
C LEU A 36 4.98 12.35 17.20
N PHE A 37 5.89 11.71 16.48
CA PHE A 37 5.72 10.33 16.02
C PHE A 37 5.38 9.31 17.12
N PRO A 38 6.00 9.32 18.32
CA PRO A 38 5.68 8.35 19.37
C PRO A 38 4.22 8.41 19.84
N TYR A 39 3.58 9.58 19.72
CA TYR A 39 2.18 9.77 20.10
C TYR A 39 1.20 9.21 19.06
N SER A 40 1.67 8.96 17.83
CA SER A 40 0.87 8.30 16.79
C SER A 40 0.93 6.77 16.87
N LEU A 41 1.78 6.20 17.73
CA LEU A 41 2.03 4.76 17.79
C LEU A 41 1.12 4.05 18.79
N GLU A 42 0.62 2.89 18.38
CA GLU A 42 -0.14 1.97 19.21
C GLU A 42 0.37 0.54 19.08
N GLY A 43 0.02 -0.31 20.06
CA GLY A 43 0.29 -1.75 20.04
C GLY A 43 1.76 -2.11 19.75
N ALA A 44 1.96 -3.00 18.76
CA ALA A 44 3.28 -3.50 18.39
C ALA A 44 4.24 -2.40 17.92
N ALA A 45 3.74 -1.35 17.27
CA ALA A 45 4.54 -0.25 16.78
C ALA A 45 5.14 0.58 17.94
N LYS A 46 4.34 0.83 18.98
CA LYS A 46 4.80 1.51 20.19
C LYS A 46 5.85 0.69 20.94
N ILE A 47 5.58 -0.61 21.13
CA ILE A 47 6.51 -1.54 21.79
C ILE A 47 7.85 -1.62 21.05
N TRP A 48 7.83 -1.63 19.71
CA TRP A 48 9.05 -1.59 18.91
C TRP A 48 9.84 -0.31 19.15
N TYR A 49 9.18 0.85 19.07
CA TYR A 49 9.84 2.15 19.23
C TYR A 49 10.50 2.30 20.61
N GLU A 50 9.83 1.84 21.67
CA GLU A 50 10.36 1.87 23.04
C GLU A 50 11.57 0.93 23.26
N LYS A 51 11.74 -0.08 22.42
CA LYS A 51 12.87 -1.04 22.47
C LYS A 51 14.08 -0.60 21.65
N GLU A 52 13.96 0.44 20.82
CA GLU A 52 15.08 0.90 20.01
C GLU A 52 16.22 1.42 20.90
N PRO A 53 17.49 1.09 20.59
CA PRO A 53 18.61 1.55 21.38
C PRO A 53 18.67 3.08 21.46
N PRO A 54 19.12 3.66 22.59
CA PRO A 54 19.32 5.09 22.71
C PRO A 54 20.20 5.62 21.57
N ARG A 55 19.85 6.79 21.02
CA ARG A 55 20.57 7.45 19.93
C ARG A 55 20.66 6.65 18.62
N SER A 56 19.84 5.61 18.45
CA SER A 56 19.79 4.86 17.19
C SER A 56 18.94 5.53 16.10
N ILE A 57 18.03 6.42 16.48
CA ILE A 57 17.20 7.24 15.58
C ILE A 57 17.56 8.70 15.83
N LEU A 58 18.24 9.34 14.88
CA LEU A 58 18.71 10.73 15.00
C LEU A 58 17.99 11.67 14.04
N THR A 59 17.54 11.14 12.90
CA THR A 59 16.84 11.89 11.86
C THR A 59 15.49 11.24 11.54
N TRP A 60 14.59 12.00 10.92
CA TRP A 60 13.34 11.45 10.39
C TRP A 60 13.61 10.30 9.40
N GLY A 61 14.65 10.43 8.57
CA GLY A 61 15.08 9.37 7.65
C GLY A 61 15.49 8.08 8.36
N ASP A 62 16.23 8.16 9.47
CA ASP A 62 16.59 6.96 10.26
C ASP A 62 15.35 6.26 10.81
N LEU A 63 14.40 7.04 11.31
CA LEU A 63 13.14 6.55 11.86
C LEU A 63 12.35 5.79 10.79
N VAL A 64 12.11 6.43 9.66
CA VAL A 64 11.35 5.85 8.53
C VAL A 64 12.04 4.57 8.05
N SER A 65 13.36 4.62 7.82
CA SER A 65 14.13 3.47 7.35
C SER A 65 14.04 2.26 8.29
N LYS A 66 14.23 2.48 9.60
CA LYS A 66 14.13 1.42 10.61
C LYS A 66 12.71 0.89 10.75
N PHE A 67 11.71 1.77 10.79
CA PHE A 67 10.31 1.41 10.89
C PHE A 67 9.89 0.51 9.71
N VAL A 68 10.20 0.96 8.48
CA VAL A 68 9.91 0.20 7.26
C VAL A 68 10.63 -1.14 7.27
N LYS A 69 11.93 -1.18 7.61
CA LYS A 69 12.70 -2.42 7.67
C LYS A 69 12.11 -3.43 8.68
N HIS A 70 11.59 -2.95 9.80
CA HIS A 70 11.03 -3.80 10.86
C HIS A 70 9.64 -4.33 10.50
N PHE A 71 8.71 -3.45 10.11
CA PHE A 71 7.31 -3.81 9.89
C PHE A 71 7.01 -4.31 8.47
N PHE A 72 7.85 -3.91 7.51
CA PHE A 72 7.70 -4.22 6.10
C PHE A 72 9.02 -4.68 5.46
N PRO A 73 9.60 -5.77 5.97
CA PRO A 73 10.82 -6.31 5.38
C PRO A 73 10.62 -6.61 3.90
N LEU A 74 11.68 -6.42 3.11
CA LEU A 74 11.65 -6.60 1.65
C LEU A 74 11.14 -8.00 1.26
N SER A 75 11.48 -9.03 2.05
CA SER A 75 10.98 -10.40 1.85
C SER A 75 9.45 -10.50 1.92
N LYS A 76 8.83 -9.87 2.93
CA LYS A 76 7.37 -9.81 3.07
C LYS A 76 6.74 -9.03 1.92
N THR A 77 7.35 -7.91 1.55
CA THR A 77 6.92 -7.10 0.40
C THR A 77 6.93 -7.90 -0.90
N THR A 78 8.05 -8.58 -1.19
CA THR A 78 8.20 -9.41 -2.38
C THR A 78 7.23 -10.58 -2.37
N HIS A 79 7.04 -11.24 -1.23
CA HIS A 79 6.06 -12.31 -1.10
C HIS A 79 4.64 -11.82 -1.42
N LEU A 80 4.18 -10.75 -0.78
CA LEU A 80 2.85 -10.18 -1.04
C LEU A 80 2.68 -9.74 -2.50
N LYS A 81 3.71 -9.13 -3.10
CA LYS A 81 3.71 -8.81 -4.53
C LYS A 81 3.52 -10.05 -5.40
N ASN A 82 4.25 -11.12 -5.10
CA ASN A 82 4.15 -12.37 -5.85
C ASN A 82 2.74 -12.98 -5.73
N GLU A 83 2.16 -12.98 -4.52
CA GLU A 83 0.80 -13.45 -4.31
C GLU A 83 -0.21 -12.63 -5.12
N ILE A 84 -0.09 -11.29 -5.12
CA ILE A 84 -0.94 -10.42 -5.94
C ILE A 84 -0.81 -10.78 -7.43
N THR A 85 0.42 -10.89 -7.96
CA THR A 85 0.64 -11.19 -9.39
C THR A 85 0.23 -12.61 -9.80
N ARG A 86 0.06 -13.51 -8.83
CA ARG A 86 -0.35 -14.90 -9.03
C ARG A 86 -1.80 -15.12 -8.61
N PHE A 87 -2.54 -14.03 -8.41
CA PHE A 87 -3.94 -14.10 -8.03
C PHE A 87 -4.70 -15.01 -9.00
N THR A 88 -5.41 -15.96 -8.42
CA THR A 88 -6.32 -16.84 -9.12
C THR A 88 -7.56 -17.00 -8.25
N GLN A 89 -8.71 -17.01 -8.89
CA GLN A 89 -9.98 -17.28 -8.24
C GLN A 89 -10.01 -18.74 -7.77
N GLU A 90 -10.49 -18.94 -6.54
CA GLU A 90 -10.59 -20.27 -5.96
C GLU A 90 -11.81 -21.04 -6.47
N PHE A 91 -11.78 -22.37 -6.37
CA PHE A 91 -12.93 -23.20 -6.73
C PHE A 91 -14.12 -22.88 -5.80
N GLU A 92 -15.31 -22.66 -6.38
CA GLU A 92 -16.54 -22.20 -5.72
C GLU A 92 -16.53 -20.78 -5.16
N GLU A 93 -15.42 -20.04 -5.27
CA GLU A 93 -15.39 -18.62 -4.90
C GLU A 93 -16.22 -17.82 -5.90
N THR A 94 -17.08 -16.94 -5.41
CA THR A 94 -17.83 -16.02 -6.28
C THR A 94 -16.96 -14.85 -6.74
N PHE A 95 -17.29 -14.24 -7.88
CA PHE A 95 -16.67 -12.99 -8.34
C PHE A 95 -16.51 -11.93 -7.23
N GLY A 96 -17.57 -11.75 -6.42
CA GLY A 96 -17.58 -10.77 -5.33
C GLY A 96 -16.55 -11.08 -4.25
N GLU A 97 -16.47 -12.34 -3.83
CA GLU A 97 -15.49 -12.81 -2.84
C GLU A 97 -14.05 -12.68 -3.38
N ALA A 98 -13.83 -13.09 -4.64
CA ALA A 98 -12.55 -12.94 -5.32
C ALA A 98 -12.11 -11.47 -5.39
N TRP A 99 -13.02 -10.56 -5.70
CA TRP A 99 -12.73 -9.11 -5.74
C TRP A 99 -12.39 -8.54 -4.37
N GLU A 100 -13.14 -8.90 -3.33
CA GLU A 100 -12.83 -8.47 -1.95
C GLU A 100 -11.47 -9.01 -1.49
N ARG A 101 -11.15 -10.28 -1.79
CA ARG A 101 -9.85 -10.89 -1.48
C ARG A 101 -8.71 -10.19 -2.21
N PHE A 102 -8.87 -9.90 -3.49
CA PHE A 102 -7.86 -9.16 -4.26
C PHE A 102 -7.60 -7.76 -3.68
N LYS A 103 -8.65 -7.01 -3.33
CA LYS A 103 -8.51 -5.68 -2.69
C LYS A 103 -7.81 -5.77 -1.33
N GLU A 104 -8.11 -6.81 -0.55
CA GLU A 104 -7.46 -7.03 0.74
C GLU A 104 -5.96 -7.32 0.56
N MET A 105 -5.57 -8.12 -0.45
CA MET A 105 -4.16 -8.36 -0.78
C MET A 105 -3.43 -7.05 -1.15
N LEU A 106 -4.07 -6.18 -1.94
CA LEU A 106 -3.52 -4.85 -2.26
C LEU A 106 -3.36 -4.00 -0.98
N ARG A 107 -4.35 -4.00 -0.08
CA ARG A 107 -4.31 -3.26 1.19
C ARG A 107 -3.21 -3.74 2.13
N GLN A 108 -2.86 -5.03 2.09
CA GLN A 108 -1.74 -5.58 2.87
C GLN A 108 -0.37 -5.19 2.31
N CYS A 109 -0.30 -4.78 1.05
CA CYS A 109 0.92 -4.35 0.37
C CYS A 109 0.74 -2.94 -0.24
N PRO A 110 0.46 -1.88 0.55
CA PRO A 110 0.15 -0.55 0.01
C PRO A 110 1.28 0.04 -0.86
N HIS A 111 2.51 -0.43 -0.65
CA HIS A 111 3.71 -0.11 -1.40
C HIS A 111 3.95 -1.04 -2.61
N HIS A 112 2.91 -1.69 -3.14
CA HIS A 112 3.02 -2.60 -4.27
C HIS A 112 3.45 -1.91 -5.58
N ARG A 113 3.13 -0.61 -5.76
CA ARG A 113 3.44 0.19 -6.95
C ARG A 113 2.85 -0.32 -8.28
N PHE A 114 1.97 -1.32 -8.27
CA PHE A 114 1.16 -1.71 -9.42
C PHE A 114 0.26 -0.56 -9.90
N SER A 115 0.29 -0.26 -11.21
CA SER A 115 -0.66 0.66 -11.83
C SER A 115 -2.08 0.11 -11.77
N GLU A 116 -3.08 0.97 -11.90
CA GLU A 116 -4.49 0.54 -11.98
C GLU A 116 -4.71 -0.44 -13.14
N LEU A 117 -4.11 -0.19 -14.30
CA LEU A 117 -4.14 -1.11 -15.43
C LEU A 117 -3.54 -2.47 -15.10
N HIS A 118 -2.42 -2.53 -14.38
CA HIS A 118 -1.82 -3.80 -13.97
C HIS A 118 -2.69 -4.54 -12.95
N GLN A 119 -3.35 -3.81 -12.04
CA GLN A 119 -4.29 -4.40 -11.09
C GLN A 119 -5.50 -5.00 -11.81
N ILE A 120 -6.08 -4.28 -12.77
CA ILE A 120 -7.21 -4.76 -13.61
C ILE A 120 -6.79 -5.99 -14.40
N ASP A 121 -5.64 -5.94 -15.09
CA ASP A 121 -5.10 -7.05 -15.87
C ASP A 121 -4.86 -8.30 -15.00
N THR A 122 -4.22 -8.13 -13.85
CA THR A 122 -3.96 -9.23 -12.91
C THR A 122 -5.26 -9.85 -12.39
N PHE A 123 -6.21 -9.02 -11.98
CA PHE A 123 -7.48 -9.52 -11.47
C PHE A 123 -8.26 -10.26 -12.56
N TYR A 124 -8.46 -9.63 -13.73
CA TYR A 124 -9.17 -10.22 -14.86
C TYR A 124 -8.57 -11.57 -15.28
N ASN A 125 -7.25 -11.64 -15.45
CA ASN A 125 -6.56 -12.87 -15.87
C ASN A 125 -6.59 -13.96 -14.78
N GLY A 126 -6.83 -13.59 -13.52
CA GLY A 126 -6.98 -14.52 -12.40
C GLY A 126 -8.39 -15.10 -12.26
N LEU A 127 -9.40 -14.54 -12.92
CA LEU A 127 -10.79 -15.04 -12.86
C LEU A 127 -10.96 -16.33 -13.67
N ASN A 128 -11.99 -17.10 -13.32
CA ASN A 128 -12.42 -18.22 -14.14
C ASN A 128 -12.99 -17.75 -15.49
N GLU A 129 -12.99 -18.64 -16.50
CA GLU A 129 -13.41 -18.31 -17.87
C GLU A 129 -14.85 -17.76 -17.95
N HIS A 130 -15.76 -18.32 -17.16
CA HIS A 130 -17.16 -17.90 -17.13
C HIS A 130 -17.31 -16.44 -16.65
N GLU A 131 -16.55 -16.04 -15.63
CA GLU A 131 -16.57 -14.67 -15.11
C GLU A 131 -15.89 -13.69 -16.06
N GLN A 132 -14.82 -14.10 -16.73
CA GLN A 132 -14.19 -13.31 -17.79
C GLN A 132 -15.17 -13.05 -18.95
N ASP A 133 -15.90 -14.08 -19.40
CA ASP A 133 -16.89 -13.95 -20.48
C ASP A 133 -18.06 -13.05 -20.09
N SER A 134 -18.58 -13.21 -18.86
CA SER A 134 -19.63 -12.36 -18.31
C SER A 134 -19.20 -10.88 -18.28
N LEU A 135 -17.98 -10.62 -17.82
CA LEU A 135 -17.39 -9.29 -17.80
C LEU A 135 -17.24 -8.68 -19.21
N ASN A 136 -16.73 -9.45 -20.16
CA ASN A 136 -16.58 -9.01 -21.55
C ASN A 136 -17.94 -8.70 -22.21
N ALA A 137 -18.98 -9.49 -21.91
CA ALA A 137 -20.33 -9.25 -22.40
C ALA A 137 -20.90 -7.92 -21.87
N VAL A 138 -20.72 -7.63 -20.58
CA VAL A 138 -21.14 -6.37 -19.95
C VAL A 138 -20.36 -5.18 -20.51
N ALA A 139 -19.07 -5.36 -20.78
CA ALA A 139 -18.20 -4.33 -21.34
C ALA A 139 -18.43 -4.05 -22.84
N GLY A 140 -19.22 -4.88 -23.53
CA GLY A 140 -19.41 -4.78 -24.98
C GLY A 140 -18.17 -5.16 -25.79
N GLY A 141 -17.25 -5.93 -25.20
CA GLY A 141 -15.97 -6.30 -25.81
C GLY A 141 -14.93 -6.72 -24.77
N ASN A 142 -13.75 -7.13 -25.24
CA ASN A 142 -12.66 -7.54 -24.35
C ASN A 142 -12.20 -6.35 -23.49
N LEU A 143 -12.33 -6.49 -22.16
CA LEU A 143 -11.98 -5.47 -21.18
C LEU A 143 -10.52 -5.00 -21.24
N LEU A 144 -9.60 -5.89 -21.61
CA LEU A 144 -8.17 -5.59 -21.69
C LEU A 144 -7.75 -4.99 -23.04
N ARG A 145 -8.69 -4.79 -23.98
CA ARG A 145 -8.38 -4.23 -25.29
C ARG A 145 -8.14 -2.73 -25.14
N LYS A 146 -6.90 -2.28 -25.41
CA LYS A 146 -6.60 -0.83 -25.52
C LYS A 146 -7.51 -0.19 -26.59
N PRO A 147 -8.10 0.99 -26.33
CA PRO A 147 -8.70 1.77 -27.41
C PRO A 147 -7.61 2.13 -28.43
N PRO A 148 -7.90 2.12 -29.74
CA PRO A 148 -6.94 2.52 -30.75
C PRO A 148 -6.47 3.95 -30.45
N GLU A 149 -5.15 4.16 -30.43
CA GLU A 149 -4.56 5.49 -30.37
C GLU A 149 -5.03 6.27 -31.60
N MET A 150 -5.95 7.21 -31.40
CA MET A 150 -6.30 8.17 -32.44
C MET A 150 -5.16 9.18 -32.49
N HIS A 151 -4.34 9.08 -33.55
CA HIS A 151 -3.33 10.07 -33.91
C HIS A 151 -3.97 11.37 -34.40
#